data_AF-A0A517ZT13-F1
#
_entry.id   AF-A0A517ZT13-F1
#
_cell.length_a   1.000
_cell.length_b   1.000
_cell.length_c   1.000
_cell.angle_alpha   90.00
_cell.angle_beta   90.00
_cell.angle_gamma   90.00
#
_symmetry.space_group_name_H-M   'P 1'
#
loop_
_entity.id
_entity.type
_entity.pdbx_description
1 polymer ?
#
loop_
_entity_poly.entity_id
_entity_poly.type
_entity_poly.pdbx_seq_one_letter_code
_entity_poly.pdbx_strand_id
1 'polypeptide(L)'
;MTEDPAPLETTSPMTPKSENVWNDEKSFLLSVIQPGLAGLMDGSVSSLAPLFAAALATQSSRTAFLVGLATAVGAGISMAFSEAVSDDGKLSGRGNPILRGAVCGGMTFLGAIGHTLPFLIPTFTVAAYTAGAVVVVELLVIAWIRHRYMKTPLGAAIVTVIVGGLIVFLAGVIIGSS
;
A
#
# COMPACT_ATOMS: atom_id res chain seq x y z
N MET A 1 -43.75 -58.56 2.34
CA MET A 1 -44.51 -57.74 3.30
C MET A 1 -43.56 -57.45 4.46
N THR A 2 -43.01 -56.24 4.64
CA THR A 2 -43.66 -54.90 4.87
C THR A 2 -44.37 -54.90 6.24
N GLU A 3 -44.15 -54.03 7.24
CA GLU A 3 -43.22 -52.88 7.46
C GLU A 3 -43.02 -52.72 9.00
N ASP A 4 -42.05 -52.02 9.62
CA ASP A 4 -40.61 -51.75 9.36
C ASP A 4 -39.97 -51.28 10.72
N PRO A 5 -38.63 -51.14 10.87
CA PRO A 5 -37.99 -50.76 12.14
C PRO A 5 -38.03 -49.25 12.43
N ALA A 6 -38.06 -48.88 13.72
CA ALA A 6 -38.23 -47.50 14.19
C ALA A 6 -37.20 -46.50 13.60
N PRO A 7 -37.57 -45.22 13.37
CA PRO A 7 -36.67 -44.22 12.81
C PRO A 7 -35.45 -44.00 13.71
N LEU A 8 -34.26 -44.30 13.19
CA LEU A 8 -33.01 -43.86 13.79
C LEU A 8 -32.92 -42.34 13.63
N GLU A 9 -32.77 -41.60 14.73
CA GLU A 9 -32.39 -40.20 14.69
C GLU A 9 -31.04 -40.07 13.98
N THR A 10 -31.06 -39.61 12.73
CA THR A 10 -29.86 -39.24 11.99
C THR A 10 -29.33 -37.92 12.53
N THR A 11 -28.62 -38.01 13.65
CA THR A 11 -27.86 -36.91 14.23
C THR A 11 -26.99 -36.27 13.16
N SER A 12 -27.28 -35.01 12.84
CA SER A 12 -26.59 -34.21 11.83
C SER A 12 -25.06 -34.34 11.94
N PRO A 13 -24.35 -34.77 10.87
CA PRO A 13 -22.90 -34.73 10.88
C PRO A 13 -22.42 -33.28 10.95
N MET A 14 -21.71 -32.97 12.04
CA MET A 14 -21.16 -31.64 12.31
C MET A 14 -20.38 -31.10 11.10
N THR A 15 -20.71 -29.87 10.68
CA THR A 15 -19.88 -29.12 9.73
C THR A 15 -18.48 -28.91 10.30
N PRO A 16 -17.40 -29.11 9.52
CA PRO A 16 -16.04 -28.95 10.00
C PRO A 16 -15.72 -27.46 10.17
N LYS A 17 -15.93 -26.95 11.38
CA LYS A 17 -15.67 -25.55 11.79
C LYS A 17 -14.20 -25.10 11.60
N SER A 18 -13.32 -26.03 11.20
CA SER A 18 -11.89 -25.82 10.95
C SER A 18 -11.55 -25.37 9.52
N GLU A 19 -12.32 -25.70 8.48
CA GLU A 19 -11.97 -25.29 7.10
C GLU A 19 -12.16 -23.77 6.87
N ASN A 20 -13.16 -23.19 7.53
CA ASN A 20 -13.56 -21.80 7.34
C ASN A 20 -12.44 -20.81 7.73
N VAL A 21 -11.80 -21.06 8.88
CA VAL A 21 -10.83 -20.11 9.49
C VAL A 21 -9.60 -19.90 8.60
N TRP A 22 -9.03 -20.96 8.03
CA TRP A 22 -7.88 -20.85 7.12
C TRP A 22 -8.24 -20.14 5.81
N ASN A 23 -9.48 -20.31 5.35
CA ASN A 23 -9.96 -19.67 4.13
C ASN A 23 -10.17 -18.16 4.36
N ASP A 24 -10.69 -17.77 5.53
CA ASP A 24 -10.87 -16.37 5.94
C ASP A 24 -9.53 -15.65 6.13
N GLU A 25 -8.56 -16.23 6.86
CA GLU A 25 -7.22 -15.63 7.04
C GLU A 25 -6.48 -15.43 5.71
N LYS A 26 -6.51 -16.45 4.84
CA LYS A 26 -5.89 -16.38 3.51
C LYS A 26 -6.57 -15.33 2.64
N SER A 27 -7.90 -15.28 2.65
CA SER A 27 -8.67 -14.27 1.91
C SER A 27 -8.36 -12.85 2.41
N PHE A 28 -8.27 -12.63 3.72
CA PHE A 28 -7.90 -11.33 4.30
C PHE A 28 -6.47 -10.90 3.93
N LEU A 29 -5.50 -11.82 3.98
CA LEU A 29 -4.12 -11.56 3.58
C LEU A 29 -4.03 -11.12 2.09
N LEU A 30 -4.75 -11.83 1.21
CA LEU A 30 -4.74 -11.56 -0.24
C LEU A 30 -5.57 -10.35 -0.65
N SER A 31 -6.66 -10.03 0.05
CA SER A 31 -7.59 -8.95 -0.30
C SER A 31 -7.29 -7.61 0.36
N VAL A 32 -6.61 -7.60 1.51
CA VAL A 32 -6.33 -6.38 2.29
C VAL A 32 -4.83 -6.16 2.48
N ILE A 33 -4.11 -7.12 3.06
CA ILE A 33 -2.70 -6.92 3.45
C ILE A 33 -1.80 -6.80 2.22
N GLN A 34 -1.94 -7.68 1.22
CA GLN A 34 -1.14 -7.61 -0.02
C GLN A 34 -1.40 -6.34 -0.83
N PRO A 35 -2.65 -5.98 -1.19
CA PRO A 35 -2.91 -4.76 -1.96
C PRO A 35 -2.53 -3.50 -1.16
N GLY A 36 -2.79 -3.48 0.14
CA GLY A 36 -2.42 -2.34 0.98
C GLY A 36 -0.92 -2.13 1.10
N LEU A 37 -0.12 -3.21 1.19
CA LEU A 37 1.34 -3.11 1.13
C LEU A 37 1.85 -2.68 -0.24
N ALA A 38 1.29 -3.23 -1.32
CA ALA A 38 1.67 -2.84 -2.68
C ALA A 38 1.39 -1.34 -2.92
N GLY A 39 0.20 -0.87 -2.55
CA GLY A 39 -0.19 0.53 -2.65
C GLY A 39 0.71 1.43 -1.81
N LEU A 40 0.95 1.09 -0.54
CA LEU A 40 1.83 1.89 0.34
C LEU A 40 3.25 2.02 -0.22
N MET A 41 3.80 0.94 -0.79
CA MET A 41 5.13 0.98 -1.42
C MET A 41 5.16 1.87 -2.67
N ASP A 42 4.16 1.74 -3.54
CA ASP A 42 4.05 2.55 -4.74
C ASP A 42 3.87 4.04 -4.40
N GLY A 43 2.92 4.34 -3.51
CA GLY A 43 2.64 5.68 -3.04
C GLY A 43 3.85 6.35 -2.41
N SER A 44 4.53 5.69 -1.47
CA SER A 44 5.66 6.30 -0.76
C SER A 44 6.94 6.42 -1.57
N VAL A 45 7.13 5.62 -2.62
CA VAL A 45 8.35 5.66 -3.44
C VAL A 45 8.15 6.52 -4.70
N SER A 46 7.05 6.36 -5.43
CA SER A 46 6.85 7.00 -6.73
C SER A 46 6.66 8.52 -6.64
N SER A 47 6.04 9.02 -5.55
CA SER A 47 5.78 10.45 -5.36
C SER A 47 7.01 11.27 -4.97
N LEU A 48 8.09 10.62 -4.51
CA LEU A 48 9.33 11.31 -4.12
C LEU A 48 9.91 12.11 -5.30
N ALA A 49 9.93 11.54 -6.51
CA ALA A 49 10.48 12.20 -7.68
C ALA A 49 9.75 13.51 -8.02
N PRO A 50 8.43 13.53 -8.33
CA PRO A 50 7.73 14.76 -8.68
C PRO A 50 7.66 15.76 -7.52
N LEU A 51 7.51 15.30 -6.26
CA LEU A 51 7.49 16.19 -5.11
C LEU A 51 8.83 16.90 -4.91
N PHE A 52 9.94 16.16 -4.82
CA PHE A 52 11.25 16.77 -4.58
C PHE A 52 11.77 17.54 -5.80
N ALA A 53 11.41 17.14 -7.03
CA ALA A 53 11.67 17.94 -8.22
C ALA A 53 10.99 19.31 -8.12
N ALA A 54 9.68 19.35 -7.86
CA ALA A 54 8.94 20.61 -7.71
C ALA A 54 9.42 21.43 -6.50
N ALA A 55 9.72 20.77 -5.38
CA ALA A 55 10.23 21.42 -4.18
C ALA A 55 11.57 22.11 -4.43
N LEU A 56 12.53 21.44 -5.06
CA LEU A 56 13.87 21.97 -5.29
C LEU A 56 13.90 23.01 -6.43
N ALA A 57 13.16 22.80 -7.51
CA ALA A 57 13.08 23.74 -8.63
C ALA A 57 12.42 25.07 -8.24
N THR A 58 11.44 25.04 -7.32
CA THR A 58 10.64 26.24 -6.98
C THR A 58 10.94 26.84 -5.62
N GLN A 59 11.63 26.11 -4.74
CA GLN A 59 11.91 26.47 -3.34
C GLN A 59 10.67 26.96 -2.55
N SER A 60 9.49 26.47 -2.95
CA SER A 60 8.18 26.93 -2.47
C SER A 60 7.43 25.78 -1.81
N SER A 61 7.22 25.86 -0.49
CA SER A 61 6.44 24.86 0.24
C SER A 61 5.04 24.70 -0.35
N ARG A 62 4.38 25.80 -0.73
CA ARG A 62 3.04 25.76 -1.33
C ARG A 62 3.02 25.01 -2.66
N THR A 63 4.04 25.20 -3.49
CA THR A 63 4.11 24.52 -4.80
C THR A 63 4.40 23.04 -4.61
N ALA A 64 5.35 22.70 -3.73
CA ALA A 64 5.65 21.32 -3.35
C ALA A 64 4.40 20.61 -2.80
N PHE A 65 3.67 21.22 -1.86
CA PHE A 65 2.43 20.67 -1.30
C PHE A 65 1.37 20.40 -2.38
N LEU A 66 1.14 21.35 -3.30
CA LEU A 66 0.16 21.18 -4.38
C LEU A 66 0.54 20.07 -5.35
N VAL A 67 1.82 19.96 -5.72
CA VAL A 67 2.32 18.88 -6.58
C VAL A 67 2.22 17.54 -5.86
N GLY A 68 2.70 17.43 -4.63
CA GLY A 68 2.61 16.20 -3.83
C GLY A 68 1.18 15.73 -3.61
N LEU A 69 0.24 16.65 -3.33
CA LEU A 69 -1.18 16.34 -3.20
C LEU A 69 -1.79 15.85 -4.52
N ALA A 70 -1.46 16.51 -5.64
CA ALA A 70 -1.91 16.09 -6.96
C ALA A 70 -1.34 14.70 -7.33
N THR A 71 -0.07 14.44 -7.03
CA THR A 71 0.57 13.13 -7.21
C THR A 71 -0.10 12.07 -6.32
N ALA A 72 -0.34 12.36 -5.03
CA ALA A 72 -0.96 11.42 -4.11
C ALA A 72 -2.38 11.00 -4.56
N VAL A 73 -3.20 11.99 -4.97
CA VAL A 73 -4.55 11.74 -5.48
C VAL A 73 -4.50 10.98 -6.82
N GLY A 74 -3.65 11.41 -7.75
CA GLY A 74 -3.51 10.78 -9.07
C GLY A 74 -3.02 9.33 -8.99
N ALA A 75 -1.96 9.07 -8.20
CA ALA A 75 -1.43 7.74 -7.96
C ALA A 75 -2.46 6.85 -7.24
N GLY A 76 -3.13 7.37 -6.19
CA GLY A 76 -4.17 6.65 -5.47
C GLY A 76 -5.33 6.20 -6.36
N ILE A 77 -5.84 7.09 -7.22
CA ILE A 77 -6.88 6.74 -8.20
C ILE A 77 -6.36 5.71 -9.20
N SER A 78 -5.17 5.95 -9.78
CA SER A 78 -4.55 5.04 -10.76
C SER A 78 -4.38 3.62 -10.22
N MET A 79 -3.84 3.47 -9.00
CA MET A 79 -3.65 2.18 -8.35
C MET A 79 -4.96 1.52 -7.92
N ALA A 80 -5.98 2.29 -7.54
CA ALA A 80 -7.30 1.73 -7.25
C ALA A 80 -7.89 1.02 -8.48
N PHE A 81 -7.84 1.65 -9.65
CA PHE A 81 -8.27 1.02 -10.90
C PHE A 81 -7.36 -0.13 -11.32
N SER A 82 -6.04 0.02 -11.20
CA SER A 82 -5.07 -1.01 -11.60
C SER A 82 -5.25 -2.31 -10.80
N GLU A 83 -5.40 -2.23 -9.48
CA GLU A 83 -5.63 -3.42 -8.65
C GLU A 83 -7.06 -3.97 -8.84
N ALA A 84 -8.09 -3.12 -8.99
CA ALA A 84 -9.47 -3.58 -9.21
C ALA A 84 -9.67 -4.30 -10.56
N VAL A 85 -8.94 -3.91 -11.60
CA VAL A 85 -8.99 -4.53 -12.94
C VAL A 85 -8.02 -5.71 -13.06
N SER A 86 -7.02 -5.83 -12.19
CA SER A 86 -5.97 -6.86 -12.28
C SER A 86 -6.49 -8.30 -12.32
N ASP A 87 -7.59 -8.60 -11.62
CA ASP A 87 -8.12 -9.95 -11.42
C ASP A 87 -9.50 -9.89 -10.75
N ASP A 88 -10.50 -10.60 -11.30
CA ASP A 88 -11.87 -10.64 -10.79
C ASP A 88 -12.05 -11.48 -9.51
N GLY A 89 -10.99 -12.17 -9.08
CA GLY A 89 -10.91 -12.93 -7.84
C GLY A 89 -11.53 -14.32 -7.91
N LYS A 90 -12.24 -14.68 -9.00
CA LYS A 90 -12.97 -15.95 -9.12
C LYS A 90 -12.06 -17.16 -9.29
N LEU A 91 -10.92 -16.98 -9.96
CA LEU A 91 -9.94 -18.04 -10.24
C LEU A 91 -8.75 -18.06 -9.27
N SER A 92 -8.42 -16.90 -8.67
CA SER A 92 -7.24 -16.73 -7.80
C SER A 92 -7.52 -16.87 -6.31
N GLY A 93 -8.77 -16.72 -5.89
CA GLY A 93 -9.13 -16.59 -4.48
C GLY A 93 -8.66 -15.28 -3.83
N ARG A 94 -8.29 -14.25 -4.59
CA ARG A 94 -7.87 -12.93 -4.05
C ARG A 94 -9.03 -12.12 -3.43
N GLY A 95 -10.27 -12.55 -3.59
CA GLY A 95 -11.45 -11.89 -3.03
C GLY A 95 -11.94 -10.70 -3.88
N ASN A 96 -12.79 -9.85 -3.29
CA ASN A 96 -13.51 -8.81 -4.02
C ASN A 96 -12.56 -7.78 -4.68
N PRO A 97 -12.59 -7.61 -6.02
CA PRO A 97 -11.71 -6.67 -6.73
C PRO A 97 -11.92 -5.21 -6.32
N ILE A 98 -13.15 -4.79 -6.03
CA ILE A 98 -13.46 -3.42 -5.63
C ILE A 98 -12.84 -3.10 -4.27
N LEU A 99 -12.90 -4.05 -3.32
CA LEU A 99 -12.26 -3.91 -2.01
C LEU A 99 -10.73 -3.82 -2.15
N ARG A 100 -10.13 -4.69 -2.96
CA ARG A 100 -8.68 -4.67 -3.24
C ARG A 100 -8.23 -3.35 -3.85
N GLY A 101 -8.97 -2.84 -4.84
CA GLY A 101 -8.73 -1.53 -5.44
C GLY A 101 -8.81 -0.40 -4.43
N ALA A 102 -9.89 -0.35 -3.64
CA ALA A 102 -10.06 0.67 -2.61
C ALA A 102 -8.93 0.65 -1.56
N VAL A 103 -8.51 -0.54 -1.11
CA VAL A 103 -7.40 -0.70 -0.16
C VAL A 103 -6.05 -0.32 -0.80
N CYS A 104 -5.78 -0.77 -2.02
CA CYS A 104 -4.54 -0.45 -2.74
C CYS A 104 -4.41 1.05 -2.96
N GLY A 105 -5.36 1.67 -3.66
CA GLY A 105 -5.34 3.10 -3.97
C GLY A 105 -5.42 4.00 -2.73
N GLY A 106 -6.16 3.58 -1.69
CA GLY A 106 -6.17 4.26 -0.40
C GLY A 106 -4.80 4.26 0.27
N MET A 107 -4.09 3.12 0.25
CA MET A 107 -2.74 3.02 0.81
C MET A 107 -1.69 3.71 -0.07
N THR A 108 -1.86 3.76 -1.40
CA THR A 108 -1.06 4.60 -2.30
C THR A 108 -1.21 6.08 -1.97
N PHE A 109 -2.45 6.56 -1.81
CA PHE A 109 -2.70 7.94 -1.37
C PHE A 109 -2.07 8.22 0.00
N LEU A 110 -2.23 7.32 0.98
CA LEU A 110 -1.66 7.47 2.33
C LEU A 110 -0.12 7.52 2.31
N GLY A 111 0.53 6.66 1.52
CA GLY A 111 1.98 6.64 1.38
C GLY A 111 2.56 7.88 0.69
N ALA A 112 1.81 8.49 -0.24
CA ALA A 112 2.22 9.70 -0.94
C ALA A 112 1.90 11.00 -0.16
N ILE A 113 0.81 11.02 0.60
CA ILE A 113 0.40 12.21 1.36
C ILE A 113 1.26 12.41 2.62
N GLY A 114 1.76 11.34 3.25
CA GLY A 114 2.51 11.40 4.51
C GLY A 114 3.70 12.35 4.46
N HIS A 115 4.62 12.15 3.52
CA HIS A 115 5.75 13.07 3.29
C HIS A 115 5.41 14.35 2.50
N THR A 116 4.18 14.49 1.99
CA THR A 116 3.68 15.74 1.40
C THR A 116 3.23 16.73 2.48
N LEU A 117 2.62 16.26 3.58
CA LEU A 117 2.09 17.10 4.66
C LEU A 117 3.09 18.10 5.29
N PRO A 118 4.39 17.79 5.46
CA PRO A 118 5.37 18.76 5.95
C PRO A 118 5.51 20.03 5.10
N PHE A 119 5.12 20.01 3.82
CA PHE A 119 5.08 21.20 2.96
C PHE A 119 3.89 22.15 3.25
N LEU A 120 3.07 21.86 4.26
CA LEU A 120 2.21 22.87 4.90
C LEU A 120 3.01 23.88 5.73
N ILE A 121 4.26 23.59 6.11
CA ILE A 121 5.14 24.51 6.83
C ILE A 121 5.60 25.63 5.87
N PRO A 122 5.33 26.93 6.16
CA PRO A 122 5.64 28.02 5.22
C PRO A 122 7.13 28.17 4.90
N THR A 123 8.01 27.82 5.85
CA THR A 123 9.46 27.90 5.68
C THR A 123 9.98 26.69 4.93
N PHE A 124 10.32 26.87 3.66
CA PHE A 124 10.78 25.80 2.75
C PHE A 124 11.86 24.89 3.35
N THR A 125 12.92 25.47 3.92
CA THR A 125 14.03 24.70 4.52
C THR A 125 13.56 23.77 5.64
N VAL A 126 12.66 24.25 6.49
CA VAL A 126 12.09 23.45 7.59
C VAL A 126 11.17 22.37 7.01
N ALA A 127 10.29 22.73 6.07
CA ALA A 127 9.42 21.79 5.36
C ALA A 127 10.22 20.65 4.70
N ALA A 128 11.29 20.96 3.98
CA ALA A 128 12.12 20.00 3.25
C ALA A 128 12.88 19.04 4.19
N TYR A 129 13.47 19.54 5.27
CA TYR A 129 14.11 18.66 6.27
C TYR A 129 13.10 17.79 7.02
N THR A 130 11.93 18.34 7.37
CA THR A 130 10.84 17.56 7.98
C THR A 130 10.29 16.50 7.02
N ALA A 131 10.10 16.84 5.73
CA ALA A 131 9.72 15.87 4.69
C ALA A 131 10.75 14.75 4.55
N GLY A 132 12.05 15.09 4.46
CA GLY A 132 13.12 14.09 4.41
C GLY A 132 13.14 13.15 5.62
N ALA A 133 12.92 13.68 6.83
CA ALA A 133 12.79 12.87 8.04
C ALA A 133 11.55 11.94 8.00
N VAL A 134 10.41 12.44 7.53
CA VAL A 134 9.19 11.64 7.35
C VAL A 134 9.41 10.52 6.33
N VAL A 135 10.03 10.80 5.18
CA VAL A 135 10.37 9.78 4.16
C VAL A 135 11.24 8.67 4.76
N VAL A 136 12.28 9.00 5.54
CA VAL A 136 13.12 7.99 6.20
C VAL A 136 12.30 7.11 7.15
N VAL A 137 11.39 7.70 7.93
CA VAL A 137 10.50 6.95 8.83
C VAL A 137 9.51 6.10 8.05
N GLU A 138 8.87 6.62 7.01
CA GLU A 138 7.94 5.86 6.14
C GLU A 138 8.63 4.66 5.51
N LEU A 139 9.79 4.85 4.88
CA LEU A 139 10.55 3.76 4.24
C LEU A 139 10.99 2.68 5.24
N LEU A 140 11.38 3.06 6.46
CA LEU A 140 11.69 2.11 7.53
C LEU A 140 10.44 1.34 8.02
N VAL A 141 9.32 2.03 8.19
CA VAL A 141 8.03 1.41 8.56
C VAL A 141 7.58 0.45 7.47
N ILE A 142 7.62 0.84 6.20
CA ILE A 142 7.28 0.00 5.04
C ILE A 142 8.16 -1.25 4.97
N ALA A 143 9.47 -1.10 5.15
CA ALA A 143 10.40 -2.23 5.18
C ALA A 143 10.08 -3.20 6.35
N TRP A 144 9.72 -2.66 7.53
CA TRP A 144 9.31 -3.45 8.69
C TRP A 144 7.97 -4.19 8.47
N ILE A 145 6.93 -3.52 7.95
CA ILE A 145 5.65 -4.16 7.64
C ILE A 145 5.87 -5.25 6.56
N ARG A 146 6.63 -4.97 5.50
CA ARG A 146 6.98 -5.98 4.48
C ARG A 146 7.69 -7.19 5.10
N HIS A 147 8.67 -6.99 5.98
CA HIS A 147 9.31 -8.09 6.70
C HIS A 147 8.30 -8.89 7.55
N ARG A 148 7.46 -8.20 8.34
CA ARG A 148 6.51 -8.80 9.28
C ARG A 148 5.40 -9.62 8.64
N TYR A 149 4.95 -9.24 7.44
CA TYR A 149 3.81 -9.86 6.74
C TYR A 149 4.20 -10.69 5.50
N MET A 150 5.24 -10.30 4.74
CA MET A 150 5.68 -11.03 3.54
C MET A 150 6.85 -12.00 3.79
N LYS A 151 7.28 -12.16 5.06
CA LYS A 151 8.41 -13.03 5.47
C LYS A 151 9.72 -12.77 4.73
N THR A 152 9.86 -11.61 4.08
CA THR A 152 11.06 -11.22 3.34
C THR A 152 12.19 -10.96 4.34
N PRO A 153 13.43 -11.46 4.15
CA PRO A 153 14.51 -11.21 5.10
C PRO A 153 14.74 -9.70 5.28
N LEU A 154 14.77 -9.23 6.55
CA LEU A 154 14.71 -7.82 6.92
C LEU A 154 15.72 -6.95 6.14
N GLY A 155 16.98 -7.41 6.06
CA GLY A 155 18.02 -6.71 5.32
C GLY A 155 17.70 -6.52 3.84
N ALA A 156 17.14 -7.52 3.16
CA ALA A 156 16.75 -7.40 1.76
C ALA A 156 15.53 -6.47 1.58
N ALA A 157 14.57 -6.51 2.50
CA ALA A 157 13.41 -5.60 2.49
C ALA A 157 13.85 -4.15 2.67
N ILE A 158 14.72 -3.88 3.66
CA ILE A 158 15.32 -2.56 3.91
C ILE A 158 16.13 -2.09 2.69
N VAL A 159 17.03 -2.92 2.16
CA VAL A 159 17.86 -2.55 0.98
C VAL A 159 16.97 -2.23 -0.22
N THR A 160 15.95 -3.05 -0.54
CA THR A 160 15.06 -2.76 -1.69
C THR A 160 14.34 -1.42 -1.53
N VAL A 161 13.79 -1.16 -0.35
CA VAL A 161 12.95 0.02 -0.09
C VAL A 161 13.80 1.30 0.00
N ILE A 162 14.94 1.25 0.69
CA ILE A 162 15.85 2.40 0.80
C ILE A 162 16.54 2.68 -0.53
N VAL A 163 17.06 1.67 -1.25
CA VAL A 163 17.71 1.89 -2.55
C VAL A 163 16.71 2.36 -3.60
N GLY A 164 15.51 1.77 -3.65
CA GLY A 164 14.44 2.22 -4.55
C GLY A 164 14.03 3.67 -4.26
N GLY A 165 13.74 3.98 -2.98
CA GLY A 165 13.41 5.34 -2.55
C GLY A 165 14.52 6.34 -2.83
N LEU A 166 15.78 5.98 -2.59
CA LEU A 166 16.95 6.84 -2.86
C LEU A 166 17.14 7.11 -4.36
N ILE A 167 16.97 6.10 -5.23
CA ILE A 167 17.07 6.28 -6.69
C ILE A 167 15.98 7.23 -7.19
N VAL A 168 14.73 7.04 -6.75
CA VAL A 168 13.61 7.90 -7.18
C VAL A 168 13.73 9.32 -6.60
N PHE A 169 14.16 9.45 -5.34
CA PHE A 169 14.52 10.75 -4.75
C PHE A 169 15.62 11.46 -5.55
N LEU A 170 16.73 10.78 -5.88
CA LEU A 170 17.83 11.35 -6.66
C LEU A 170 17.39 11.74 -8.08
N ALA A 171 16.50 10.98 -8.72
CA ALA A 171 15.90 11.37 -9.99
C ALA A 171 15.11 12.68 -9.83
N GLY A 172 14.32 12.83 -8.76
CA GLY A 172 13.65 14.07 -8.42
C GLY A 172 14.60 15.24 -8.20
N VAL A 173 15.70 15.03 -7.45
CA VAL A 173 16.75 16.05 -7.23
C VAL A 173 17.36 16.50 -8.54
N ILE A 174 17.77 15.58 -9.41
CA ILE A 174 18.40 15.90 -10.70
C ILE A 174 17.43 16.70 -11.58
N ILE A 175 16.20 16.22 -11.75
CA ILE A 175 15.16 16.88 -12.55
C ILE A 175 14.82 18.26 -12.00
N GLY A 176 14.74 18.42 -10.67
CA GLY A 176 14.46 19.71 -10.02
C GLY A 176 15.66 20.67 -9.95
N SER A 177 16.86 20.22 -10.31
CA SER A 177 18.09 21.02 -10.35
C SER A 177 18.51 21.46 -11.77
N SER A 178 17.70 21.09 -12.78
CA SER A 178 17.93 21.37 -14.20
C SER A 178 17.11 22.57 -14.69
#